data_AF-A0A7X3UQ03-F1
#
_entry.id   AF-A0A7X3UQ03-F1
#
_cell.length_a   1.000
_cell.length_b   1.000
_cell.length_c   1.000
_cell.angle_alpha   90.00
_cell.angle_beta   90.00
_cell.angle_gamma   90.00
#
_symmetry.space_group_name_H-M   'P 1'
#
loop_
_entity.id
_entity.type
_entity.pdbx_description
1 polymer ?
#
loop_
_entity_poly.entity_id
_entity_poly.type
_entity_poly.pdbx_seq_one_letter_code
_entity_poly.pdbx_strand_id
1 'polypeptide(L)'
;MENRVFSRFNIYDQFGYLLVGGIALMCVAFDLLLLEKLDSTLATSVFSSKNFLVLFPLAYFVGHLVQAMANIVIKENKASFSDSEKKTLEEAKKYFEAGSRSLQEIYQLCYMLSFAKDITGQVQTFNAYYGLYRGWKIVFGLNSLFMLYLVARDWFSLLNISILAISIIMTWLIHKRSKRFYSYSRRKTLETFTILSKGKL
;
A
#
# COMPACT_ATOMS: atom_id res chain seq x y z
N MET A 1 -29.17 -8.27 -16.15
CA MET A 1 -27.77 -8.58 -16.54
C MET A 1 -26.88 -8.26 -15.35
N GLU A 2 -26.39 -9.28 -14.66
CA GLU A 2 -25.47 -9.10 -13.53
C GLU A 2 -24.20 -8.39 -14.03
N ASN A 3 -23.80 -7.31 -13.35
CA ASN A 3 -22.58 -6.53 -13.61
C ASN A 3 -21.29 -7.34 -13.35
N ARG A 4 -21.05 -8.41 -14.12
CA ARG A 4 -19.86 -9.28 -13.99
C ARG A 4 -18.58 -8.62 -14.49
N VAL A 5 -18.67 -7.57 -15.30
CA VAL A 5 -17.49 -6.87 -15.85
C VAL A 5 -16.84 -5.95 -14.80
N PHE A 6 -17.63 -5.39 -13.87
CA PHE A 6 -17.11 -4.50 -12.81
C PHE A 6 -16.74 -5.21 -11.50
N SER A 7 -17.09 -6.49 -11.31
CA SER A 7 -16.87 -7.19 -10.02
C SER A 7 -15.39 -7.39 -9.68
N ARG A 8 -14.48 -7.28 -10.66
CA ARG A 8 -13.02 -7.37 -10.47
C ARG A 8 -12.33 -6.01 -10.38
N PHE A 9 -13.05 -4.91 -10.63
CA PHE A 9 -12.47 -3.57 -10.58
C PHE A 9 -12.51 -3.06 -9.13
N ASN A 10 -11.40 -3.23 -8.42
CA ASN A 10 -11.26 -2.66 -7.09
C ASN A 10 -10.98 -1.16 -7.18
N ILE A 11 -12.03 -0.35 -7.05
CA ILE A 11 -11.91 1.12 -7.11
C ILE A 11 -10.93 1.66 -6.04
N TYR A 12 -10.85 1.01 -4.88
CA TYR A 12 -9.93 1.40 -3.81
C TYR A 12 -8.47 1.20 -4.19
N ASP A 13 -8.15 0.15 -4.96
CA ASP A 13 -6.78 -0.05 -5.46
C ASP A 13 -6.42 1.04 -6.47
N GLN A 14 -7.37 1.44 -7.32
CA GLN A 14 -7.14 2.52 -8.31
C GLN A 14 -6.87 3.86 -7.64
N PHE A 15 -7.68 4.22 -6.65
CA PHE A 15 -7.41 5.39 -5.81
C PHE A 15 -6.09 5.25 -5.06
N GLY A 16 -5.76 4.04 -4.60
CA GLY A 16 -4.47 3.72 -4.01
C GLY A 16 -3.30 4.07 -4.92
N TYR A 17 -3.30 3.61 -6.17
CA TYR A 17 -2.25 3.94 -7.15
C TYR A 17 -2.16 5.45 -7.39
N LEU A 18 -3.29 6.10 -7.65
CA LEU A 18 -3.33 7.54 -7.91
C LEU A 18 -2.75 8.36 -6.74
N LEU A 19 -3.14 8.04 -5.51
CA LEU A 19 -2.65 8.73 -4.31
C LEU A 19 -1.16 8.47 -4.06
N VAL A 20 -0.66 7.25 -4.30
CA VAL A 20 0.78 6.96 -4.19
C VAL A 20 1.56 7.79 -5.20
N GLY A 21 1.16 7.79 -6.46
CA GLY A 21 1.88 8.52 -7.49
C GLY A 21 1.75 10.04 -7.37
N GLY A 22 0.61 10.54 -6.89
CA GLY A 22 0.43 11.95 -6.56
C GLY A 22 1.43 12.42 -5.50
N ILE A 23 1.57 11.66 -4.41
CA ILE A 23 2.59 11.96 -3.38
C ILE A 23 4.00 11.85 -3.95
N ALA A 24 4.30 10.83 -4.76
CA ALA A 24 5.61 10.68 -5.39
C ALA A 24 5.97 11.88 -6.27
N LEU A 25 5.05 12.35 -7.11
CA LEU A 25 5.25 13.53 -7.95
C LEU A 25 5.44 14.80 -7.12
N MET A 26 4.68 14.97 -6.03
CA MET A 26 4.87 16.11 -5.11
C MET A 26 6.25 16.07 -4.44
N CYS A 27 6.73 14.90 -4.00
CA CYS A 27 8.08 14.76 -3.44
C CYS A 27 9.14 15.13 -4.49
N VAL A 28 9.05 14.60 -5.71
CA VAL A 28 10.01 14.92 -6.79
C VAL A 28 10.02 16.43 -7.11
N ALA A 29 8.84 17.06 -7.21
CA ALA A 29 8.77 18.49 -7.46
C ALA A 29 9.37 19.33 -6.32
N PHE A 30 9.11 18.92 -5.08
CA PHE A 30 9.70 19.54 -3.90
C PHE A 30 11.23 19.39 -3.88
N ASP A 31 11.75 18.21 -4.18
CA ASP A 31 13.19 17.96 -4.30
C ASP A 31 13.84 18.81 -5.39
N LEU A 32 13.18 18.99 -6.53
CA LEU A 32 13.68 19.85 -7.61
C LEU A 32 13.65 21.34 -7.23
N LEU A 33 12.67 21.79 -6.45
CA LEU A 33 12.62 23.14 -5.89
C LEU A 33 13.78 23.37 -4.91
N LEU A 34 14.05 22.39 -4.03
CA LEU A 34 15.18 22.46 -3.09
C LEU A 34 16.54 22.54 -3.81
N LEU A 35 16.67 21.85 -4.96
CA LEU A 35 17.88 21.90 -5.78
C LEU A 35 17.97 23.16 -6.67
N GLU A 36 17.01 24.07 -6.59
CA GLU A 36 16.87 25.24 -7.48
C GLU A 36 16.84 24.83 -8.97
N LYS A 37 16.40 23.60 -9.26
CA LYS A 37 16.25 23.06 -10.63
C LYS A 37 14.85 23.25 -11.18
N LEU A 38 13.89 23.52 -10.32
CA LEU A 38 12.54 23.90 -10.66
C LEU A 38 12.27 25.29 -10.10
N ASP A 39 11.92 26.25 -10.97
CA ASP A 39 11.48 27.56 -10.52
C ASP A 39 10.09 27.44 -9.84
N SER A 40 9.85 28.27 -8.82
CA SER A 40 8.57 28.29 -8.09
C SER A 40 7.38 28.64 -8.98
N THR A 41 7.56 29.50 -9.98
CA THR A 41 6.54 29.85 -10.99
C THR A 41 6.27 28.66 -11.91
N LEU A 42 7.33 27.93 -12.27
CA LEU A 42 7.20 26.73 -13.09
C LEU A 42 6.52 25.60 -12.31
N ALA A 43 6.85 25.40 -11.04
CA ALA A 43 6.18 24.42 -10.18
C ALA A 43 4.67 24.71 -10.05
N THR A 44 4.30 25.95 -9.76
CA THR A 44 2.89 26.35 -9.65
C THR A 44 2.14 26.23 -10.99
N SER A 45 2.81 26.51 -12.11
CA SER A 45 2.27 26.26 -13.44
C SER A 45 2.03 24.78 -13.70
N VAL A 46 3.03 23.93 -13.43
CA VAL A 46 2.97 22.47 -13.60
C VAL A 46 1.82 21.88 -12.77
N PHE A 47 1.71 22.22 -11.48
CA PHE A 47 0.66 21.74 -10.57
C PHE A 47 -0.64 22.58 -10.60
N SER A 48 -0.92 23.26 -11.72
CA SER A 48 -2.17 23.97 -11.91
C SER A 48 -3.33 23.06 -12.33
N SER A 49 -4.57 23.49 -12.08
CA SER A 49 -5.78 22.79 -12.53
C SER A 49 -5.83 22.60 -14.05
N LYS A 50 -5.15 23.47 -14.82
CA LYS A 50 -5.04 23.36 -16.29
C LYS A 50 -4.31 22.10 -16.72
N ASN A 51 -3.37 21.61 -15.91
CA ASN A 51 -2.57 20.42 -16.20
C ASN A 51 -3.13 19.15 -15.56
N PHE A 52 -4.29 19.24 -14.88
CA PHE A 52 -4.87 18.10 -14.16
C PHE A 52 -5.06 16.87 -15.07
N LEU A 53 -5.50 17.07 -16.31
CA LEU A 53 -5.71 15.98 -17.28
C LEU A 53 -4.42 15.24 -17.67
N VAL A 54 -3.26 15.88 -17.51
CA VAL A 54 -1.94 15.26 -17.75
C VAL A 54 -1.39 14.67 -16.45
N LEU A 55 -1.51 15.39 -15.35
CA LEU A 55 -1.01 14.95 -14.04
C LEU A 55 -1.74 13.73 -13.50
N PHE A 56 -3.04 13.59 -13.75
CA PHE A 56 -3.84 12.46 -13.28
C PHE A 56 -3.35 11.11 -13.85
N PRO A 57 -3.26 10.91 -15.18
CA PRO A 57 -2.72 9.66 -15.72
C PRO A 57 -1.25 9.47 -15.37
N LEU A 58 -0.45 10.55 -15.34
CA LEU A 58 0.95 10.45 -14.93
C LEU A 58 1.10 9.95 -13.49
N ALA A 59 0.34 10.52 -12.54
CA ALA A 59 0.29 10.07 -11.16
C ALA A 59 -0.16 8.60 -11.08
N TYR A 60 -1.15 8.20 -11.86
CA TYR A 60 -1.58 6.81 -11.90
C TYR A 60 -0.46 5.84 -12.33
N PHE A 61 0.27 6.14 -13.41
CA PHE A 61 1.41 5.32 -13.87
C PHE A 61 2.56 5.30 -12.86
N VAL A 62 2.92 6.46 -12.31
CA VAL A 62 3.96 6.56 -11.27
C VAL A 62 3.57 5.74 -10.04
N GLY A 63 2.29 5.77 -9.65
CA GLY A 63 1.76 4.97 -8.56
C GLY A 63 1.97 3.47 -8.76
N HIS A 64 1.68 2.96 -9.97
CA HIS A 64 1.95 1.57 -10.33
C HIS A 64 3.44 1.22 -10.26
N LEU A 65 4.30 2.10 -10.77
CA LEU A 65 5.75 1.89 -10.72
C LEU A 65 6.25 1.79 -9.28
N VAL A 66 5.83 2.72 -8.40
CA VAL A 66 6.20 2.70 -6.98
C VAL A 66 5.67 1.45 -6.29
N GLN A 67 4.47 0.97 -6.64
CA GLN A 67 3.94 -0.27 -6.09
C GLN A 67 4.73 -1.51 -6.56
N ALA A 68 5.17 -1.53 -7.82
CA ALA A 68 6.06 -2.58 -8.31
C ALA A 68 7.39 -2.59 -7.51
N MET A 69 7.97 -1.42 -7.25
CA MET A 69 9.15 -1.30 -6.37
C MET A 69 8.85 -1.80 -4.96
N ALA A 70 7.68 -1.46 -4.41
CA ALA A 70 7.26 -1.92 -3.08
C ALA A 70 7.16 -3.45 -3.00
N ASN A 71 6.79 -4.13 -4.09
CA ASN A 71 6.76 -5.59 -4.16
C ASN A 71 8.17 -6.21 -4.18
N ILE A 72 9.14 -5.54 -4.79
CA ILE A 72 10.54 -6.02 -4.82
C ILE A 72 11.20 -5.81 -3.44
N VAL A 73 11.01 -4.63 -2.84
CA VAL A 73 11.70 -4.23 -1.61
C VAL A 73 11.04 -4.82 -0.36
N ILE A 74 9.71 -4.85 -0.31
CA ILE A 74 8.95 -5.28 0.87
C ILE A 74 8.56 -6.73 0.69
N LYS A 75 9.48 -7.64 1.02
CA LYS A 75 9.16 -9.07 1.18
C LYS A 75 8.44 -9.26 2.50
N GLU A 76 7.12 -9.39 2.45
CA GLU A 76 6.39 -9.76 3.64
C GLU A 76 6.67 -11.20 4.02
N ASN A 77 7.15 -11.39 5.25
CA ASN A 77 7.13 -12.70 5.85
C ASN A 77 5.69 -13.02 6.30
N LYS A 78 4.84 -13.38 5.33
CA LYS A 78 3.43 -13.69 5.56
C LYS A 78 3.23 -14.95 6.43
N ALA A 79 4.30 -15.71 6.69
CA ALA A 79 4.28 -17.01 7.34
C ALA A 79 4.19 -16.99 8.88
N SER A 80 4.36 -15.85 9.55
CA SER A 80 4.21 -15.79 11.02
C SER A 80 2.75 -15.55 11.42
N PHE A 81 1.96 -16.62 11.40
CA PHE A 81 0.62 -16.65 11.99
C PHE A 81 0.72 -16.77 13.52
N SER A 82 -0.16 -16.09 14.26
CA SER A 82 -0.31 -16.31 15.70
C SER A 82 -0.91 -17.69 15.97
N ASP A 83 -0.80 -18.20 17.20
CA ASP A 83 -1.33 -19.53 17.52
C ASP A 83 -2.85 -19.62 17.36
N SER A 84 -3.56 -18.52 17.64
CA SER A 84 -4.99 -18.41 17.33
C SER A 84 -5.30 -18.50 15.84
N GLU A 85 -4.50 -17.83 14.99
CA GLU A 85 -4.67 -17.86 13.53
C GLU A 85 -4.31 -19.23 12.95
N LYS A 86 -3.24 -19.88 13.47
CA LYS A 86 -2.88 -21.25 13.09
C LYS A 86 -4.03 -22.20 13.36
N LYS A 87 -4.69 -22.09 14.51
CA LYS A 87 -5.86 -22.93 14.83
C LYS A 87 -6.98 -22.75 13.79
N THR A 88 -7.34 -21.52 13.45
CA THR A 88 -8.36 -21.25 12.42
C THR A 88 -7.93 -21.76 11.04
N LEU A 89 -6.64 -21.65 10.70
CA LEU A 89 -6.12 -22.15 9.42
C LEU A 89 -6.10 -23.69 9.37
N GLU A 90 -5.85 -24.39 10.46
CA GLU A 90 -5.97 -25.85 10.51
C GLU A 90 -7.44 -26.30 10.37
N GLU A 91 -8.39 -25.56 10.93
CA GLU A 91 -9.83 -25.77 10.67
C GLU A 91 -10.16 -25.53 9.19
N ALA A 92 -9.65 -24.46 8.60
CA ALA A 92 -9.82 -24.16 7.17
C ALA A 92 -9.18 -25.23 6.27
N LYS A 93 -8.04 -25.78 6.67
CA LYS A 93 -7.35 -26.83 5.93
C LYS A 93 -8.20 -28.09 5.81
N LYS A 94 -8.95 -28.43 6.87
CA LYS A 94 -9.94 -29.52 6.84
C LYS A 94 -11.13 -29.16 5.96
N TYR A 95 -11.66 -27.95 6.10
CA TYR A 95 -12.81 -27.45 5.31
C TYR A 95 -12.55 -27.49 3.80
N PHE A 96 -11.34 -27.13 3.36
CA PHE A 96 -10.96 -27.15 1.93
C PHE A 96 -10.39 -28.49 1.45
N GLU A 97 -10.34 -29.52 2.30
CA GLU A 97 -9.73 -30.82 2.00
C GLU A 97 -8.27 -30.72 1.48
N ALA A 98 -7.53 -29.72 1.97
CA ALA A 98 -6.23 -29.31 1.43
C ALA A 98 -5.05 -29.78 2.31
N GLY A 99 -5.06 -31.06 2.71
CA GLY A 99 -4.18 -31.64 3.73
C GLY A 99 -2.66 -31.47 3.51
N SER A 100 -2.20 -31.37 2.26
CA SER A 100 -0.78 -31.19 1.93
C SER A 100 -0.32 -29.73 1.83
N ARG A 101 -1.26 -28.77 1.80
CA ARG A 101 -0.91 -27.35 1.59
C ARG A 101 -0.37 -26.68 2.85
N SER A 102 0.49 -25.69 2.64
CA SER A 102 1.04 -24.85 3.69
C SER A 102 -0.02 -23.90 4.27
N LEU A 103 0.14 -23.46 5.52
CA LEU A 103 -0.76 -22.49 6.16
C LEU A 103 -0.90 -21.19 5.35
N GLN A 104 0.16 -20.79 4.66
CA GLN A 104 0.14 -19.61 3.79
C GLN A 104 -0.82 -19.80 2.60
N GLU A 105 -0.78 -20.97 1.96
CA GLU A 105 -1.69 -21.29 0.85
C GLU A 105 -3.14 -21.42 1.34
N ILE A 106 -3.35 -22.02 2.52
CA ILE A 106 -4.68 -22.07 3.13
C ILE A 106 -5.19 -20.67 3.43
N TYR A 107 -4.35 -19.76 3.95
CA TYR A 107 -4.73 -18.37 4.13
C TYR A 107 -5.12 -17.70 2.80
N GLN A 108 -4.44 -17.98 1.69
CA GLN A 108 -4.85 -17.47 0.38
C GLN A 108 -6.23 -18.00 -0.04
N LEU A 109 -6.55 -19.26 0.24
CA LEU A 109 -7.90 -19.80 0.00
C LEU A 109 -8.95 -19.05 0.84
N CYS A 110 -8.69 -18.87 2.14
CA CYS A 110 -9.56 -18.07 3.01
C CYS A 110 -9.71 -16.63 2.48
N TYR A 111 -8.63 -16.02 2.03
CA TYR A 111 -8.65 -14.67 1.46
C TYR A 111 -9.52 -14.60 0.20
N MET A 112 -9.38 -15.54 -0.74
CA MET A 112 -10.21 -15.59 -1.94
C MET A 112 -11.69 -15.81 -1.61
N LEU A 113 -12.00 -16.71 -0.67
CA LEU A 113 -13.37 -16.95 -0.22
C LEU A 113 -13.96 -15.69 0.44
N SER A 114 -13.23 -15.10 1.38
CA SER A 114 -13.65 -13.89 2.06
C SER A 114 -13.80 -12.73 1.09
N PHE A 115 -12.90 -12.57 0.12
CA PHE A 115 -13.04 -11.55 -0.92
C PHE A 115 -14.31 -11.75 -1.76
N ALA A 116 -14.65 -13.00 -2.11
CA ALA A 116 -15.85 -13.30 -2.90
C ALA A 116 -17.17 -13.18 -2.12
N LYS A 117 -17.12 -13.26 -0.78
CA LYS A 117 -18.31 -13.32 0.09
C LYS A 117 -18.43 -12.15 1.07
N ASP A 118 -17.46 -11.24 1.12
CA ASP A 118 -17.48 -10.08 2.01
C ASP A 118 -18.44 -9.00 1.49
N ILE A 119 -19.67 -9.03 2.01
CA ILE A 119 -20.71 -8.04 1.73
C ILE A 119 -20.30 -6.64 2.22
N THR A 120 -19.45 -6.55 3.24
CA THR A 120 -19.05 -5.26 3.84
C THR A 120 -17.93 -4.56 3.09
N GLY A 121 -17.24 -5.26 2.18
CA GLY A 121 -16.06 -4.73 1.46
C GLY A 121 -14.88 -4.37 2.36
N GLN A 122 -14.87 -4.79 3.63
CA GLN A 122 -13.84 -4.46 4.61
C GLN A 122 -12.50 -5.11 4.26
N VAL A 123 -12.51 -6.37 3.78
CA VAL A 123 -11.27 -7.06 3.36
C VAL A 123 -10.61 -6.30 2.22
N GLN A 124 -11.40 -5.92 1.21
CA GLN A 124 -10.93 -5.15 0.06
C GLN A 124 -10.38 -3.78 0.48
N THR A 125 -11.10 -3.09 1.36
CA THR A 125 -10.73 -1.77 1.87
C THR A 125 -9.42 -1.83 2.67
N PHE A 126 -9.28 -2.78 3.59
CA PHE A 126 -8.05 -2.92 4.38
C PHE A 126 -6.85 -3.32 3.52
N ASN A 127 -7.06 -4.19 2.52
CA ASN A 127 -6.01 -4.55 1.57
C ASN A 127 -5.56 -3.35 0.73
N ALA A 128 -6.51 -2.53 0.25
CA ALA A 128 -6.20 -1.32 -0.50
C ALA A 128 -5.42 -0.30 0.33
N TYR A 129 -5.84 -0.03 1.58
CA TYR A 129 -5.09 0.84 2.49
C TYR A 129 -3.70 0.31 2.80
N TYR A 130 -3.58 -0.99 3.02
CA TYR A 130 -2.29 -1.63 3.21
C TYR A 130 -1.37 -1.42 2.00
N GLY A 131 -1.89 -1.59 0.78
CA GLY A 131 -1.19 -1.28 -0.47
C GLY A 131 -0.77 0.19 -0.54
N LEU A 132 -1.68 1.12 -0.31
CA LEU A 132 -1.42 2.56 -0.27
C LEU A 132 -0.23 2.91 0.66
N TYR A 133 -0.26 2.44 1.91
CA TYR A 133 0.81 2.70 2.87
C TYR A 133 2.13 2.05 2.47
N ARG A 134 2.13 0.92 1.77
CA ARG A 134 3.38 0.35 1.24
C ARG A 134 4.00 1.24 0.17
N GLY A 135 3.18 1.77 -0.74
CA GLY A 135 3.63 2.72 -1.74
C GLY A 135 4.22 3.97 -1.09
N TRP A 136 3.49 4.61 -0.17
CA TRP A 136 4.00 5.79 0.53
C TRP A 136 5.29 5.52 1.32
N LYS A 137 5.43 4.33 1.93
CA LYS A 137 6.67 3.95 2.62
C LYS A 137 7.87 3.97 1.66
N ILE A 138 7.70 3.52 0.42
CA ILE A 138 8.76 3.58 -0.59
C ILE A 138 9.06 5.03 -0.96
N VAL A 139 8.03 5.85 -1.23
CA VAL A 139 8.22 7.27 -1.58
C VAL A 139 9.03 8.00 -0.50
N PHE A 140 8.56 7.97 0.76
CA PHE A 140 9.27 8.65 1.85
C PHE A 140 10.61 7.98 2.19
N GLY A 141 10.75 6.67 2.00
CA GLY A 141 12.02 5.98 2.14
C GLY A 141 13.07 6.49 1.16
N LEU A 142 12.72 6.59 -0.13
CA LEU A 142 13.58 7.13 -1.18
C LEU A 142 13.88 8.62 -0.95
N ASN A 143 12.87 9.40 -0.57
CA ASN A 143 13.04 10.81 -0.20
C ASN A 143 14.02 10.97 0.97
N SER A 144 13.95 10.09 1.98
CA SER A 144 14.90 10.11 3.10
C SER A 144 16.33 9.81 2.65
N LEU A 145 16.52 8.86 1.73
CA LEU A 145 17.84 8.55 1.17
C LEU A 145 18.38 9.73 0.34
N PHE A 146 17.52 10.36 -0.46
CA PHE A 146 17.87 11.55 -1.24
C PHE A 146 18.29 12.72 -0.34
N MET A 147 17.49 13.03 0.69
CA MET A 147 17.82 14.11 1.62
C MET A 147 19.08 13.81 2.44
N LEU A 148 19.31 12.55 2.81
CA LEU A 148 20.54 12.13 3.46
C LEU A 148 21.75 12.38 2.56
N TYR A 149 21.64 12.06 1.27
CA TYR A 149 22.67 12.33 0.28
C TYR A 149 22.95 13.84 0.15
N LEU A 150 21.92 14.69 0.11
CA LEU A 150 22.11 16.14 0.06
C LEU A 150 22.84 16.67 1.30
N VAL A 151 22.38 16.29 2.50
CA VAL A 151 23.02 16.69 3.75
C VAL A 151 24.49 16.24 3.81
N ALA A 152 24.80 15.05 3.28
CA ALA A 152 26.17 14.53 3.24
C ALA A 152 27.07 15.21 2.20
N ARG A 153 26.51 15.80 1.14
CA ARG A 153 27.26 16.45 0.04
C ARG A 153 27.45 17.96 0.27
N ASP A 154 27.61 18.38 1.52
CA ASP A 154 27.82 19.76 1.94
C ASP A 154 26.62 20.71 1.80
N TRP A 155 25.40 20.19 1.59
CA TRP A 155 24.17 20.99 1.69
C TRP A 155 23.63 20.97 3.12
N PHE A 156 24.54 21.15 4.09
CA PHE A 156 24.20 21.11 5.51
C PHE A 156 23.45 22.39 5.90
N SER A 157 22.13 22.33 5.83
CA SER A 157 21.23 23.38 6.29
C SER A 157 20.24 22.81 7.30
N LEU A 158 19.83 23.63 8.27
CA LEU A 158 18.80 23.24 9.25
C LEU A 158 17.50 22.81 8.55
N LEU A 159 17.19 23.43 7.41
CA LEU A 159 16.06 23.07 6.57
C LEU A 159 16.18 21.63 6.04
N ASN A 160 17.31 21.27 5.43
CA ASN A 160 17.53 19.94 4.87
C ASN A 160 17.52 18.85 5.94
N ILE A 161 18.08 19.13 7.12
CA ILE A 161 18.06 18.22 8.27
C ILE A 161 16.61 18.02 8.77
N SER A 162 15.84 19.10 8.84
CA SER A 162 14.44 19.05 9.27
C SER A 162 13.58 18.24 8.29
N ILE A 163 13.77 18.43 6.98
CA ILE A 163 13.09 17.65 5.94
C ILE A 163 13.48 16.17 6.01
N LEU A 164 14.78 15.87 6.18
CA LEU A 164 15.27 14.50 6.38
C LEU A 164 14.60 13.85 7.60
N ALA A 165 14.57 14.54 8.75
CA ALA A 165 13.94 14.05 9.97
C ALA A 165 12.44 13.77 9.78
N ILE A 166 11.72 14.70 9.15
CA ILE A 166 10.30 14.53 8.81
C ILE A 166 10.11 13.31 7.90
N SER A 167 10.93 13.17 6.87
CA SER A 167 10.86 12.06 5.92
C SER A 167 11.07 10.69 6.59
N ILE A 168 12.04 10.60 7.52
CA ILE A 168 12.31 9.38 8.31
C ILE A 168 11.12 9.08 9.24
N ILE A 169 10.61 10.08 9.96
CA ILE A 169 9.46 9.94 10.86
C ILE A 169 8.24 9.47 10.08
N MET A 170 7.96 10.08 8.92
CA MET A 170 6.86 9.70 8.05
C MET A 170 7.01 8.26 7.56
N THR A 171 8.20 7.87 7.09
CA THR A 171 8.50 6.49 6.68
C THR A 171 8.17 5.49 7.80
N TRP A 172 8.59 5.80 9.04
CA TRP A 172 8.33 4.95 10.21
C TRP A 172 6.84 4.89 10.59
N LEU A 173 6.14 6.03 10.63
CA LEU A 173 4.71 6.11 10.93
C LEU A 173 3.89 5.32 9.90
N ILE A 174 4.22 5.48 8.62
CA ILE A 174 3.58 4.77 7.51
C ILE A 174 3.86 3.28 7.57
N HIS A 175 5.08 2.86 7.93
CA HIS A 175 5.39 1.45 8.13
C HIS A 175 4.56 0.82 9.26
N LYS A 176 4.43 1.51 10.39
CA LYS A 176 3.56 1.08 11.49
C LYS A 176 2.10 0.96 11.05
N ARG A 177 1.60 1.95 10.31
CA ARG A 177 0.24 1.94 9.73
C ARG A 177 0.05 0.76 8.77
N SER A 178 0.98 0.54 7.84
CA SER A 178 0.95 -0.57 6.89
C SER A 178 0.83 -1.92 7.61
N LYS A 179 1.68 -2.17 8.62
CA LYS A 179 1.59 -3.41 9.43
C LYS A 179 0.24 -3.59 10.11
N ARG A 180 -0.34 -2.50 10.65
CA ARG A 180 -1.65 -2.52 11.31
C ARG A 180 -2.77 -2.89 10.32
N PHE A 181 -2.79 -2.28 9.14
CA PHE A 181 -3.80 -2.58 8.11
C PHE A 181 -3.64 -3.98 7.53
N TYR A 182 -2.41 -4.49 7.40
CA TYR A 182 -2.18 -5.89 7.05
C TYR A 182 -2.81 -6.84 8.09
N SER A 183 -2.57 -6.59 9.38
CA SER A 183 -3.18 -7.37 10.46
C SER A 183 -4.71 -7.31 10.44
N TYR A 184 -5.30 -6.15 10.15
CA TYR A 184 -6.75 -6.00 10.03
C TYR A 184 -7.32 -6.79 8.85
N SER A 185 -6.69 -6.72 7.68
CA SER A 185 -7.06 -7.54 6.53
C SER A 185 -6.99 -9.03 6.86
N ARG A 186 -5.90 -9.46 7.53
CA ARG A 186 -5.67 -10.86 7.91
C ARG A 186 -6.72 -11.37 8.88
N ARG A 187 -6.97 -10.63 9.97
CA ARG A 187 -7.98 -10.98 10.96
C ARG A 187 -9.37 -11.04 10.33
N LYS A 188 -9.76 -10.00 9.58
CA LYS A 188 -11.08 -9.95 8.94
C LYS A 188 -11.28 -11.12 7.97
N THR A 189 -10.24 -11.47 7.22
CA THR A 189 -10.25 -12.64 6.32
C THR A 189 -10.58 -13.93 7.07
N LEU A 190 -9.95 -14.17 8.21
CA LEU A 190 -10.16 -15.38 9.01
C LEU A 190 -11.49 -15.38 9.77
N GLU A 191 -11.93 -14.22 10.25
CA GLU A 191 -13.26 -14.04 10.86
C GLU A 191 -14.38 -14.33 9.86
N THR A 192 -14.29 -13.76 8.65
CA THR A 192 -15.25 -14.03 7.57
C THR A 192 -15.26 -15.51 7.22
N PHE A 193 -14.10 -16.16 7.08
CA PHE A 193 -14.04 -17.61 6.89
C PHE A 193 -14.75 -18.37 8.03
N THR A 194 -14.48 -18.02 9.28
CA THR A 194 -15.07 -18.71 10.45
C THR A 194 -16.59 -18.59 10.50
N ILE A 195 -17.14 -17.43 10.10
CA ILE A 195 -18.57 -17.22 10.01
C ILE A 195 -19.16 -18.08 8.89
N LEU A 196 -18.52 -18.10 7.72
CA LEU A 196 -18.98 -18.86 6.54
C LEU A 196 -18.86 -20.37 6.72
N SER A 197 -17.87 -20.86 7.47
CA SER A 197 -17.71 -22.31 7.71
C SER A 197 -18.69 -22.85 8.75
N LYS A 198 -19.18 -21.99 9.66
CA LYS A 198 -20.16 -22.34 10.70
C LYS A 198 -21.61 -22.12 10.26
N GLY A 199 -21.85 -21.08 9.46
CA GLY A 199 -23.13 -20.88 8.80
C GLY A 199 -23.25 -21.89 7.67
N LYS A 200 -24.22 -22.80 7.72
CA LYS A 200 -24.62 -23.60 6.56
C LYS A 200 -25.15 -22.63 5.48
N LEU A 201 -24.27 -22.14 4.61
CA LEU A 201 -24.59 -21.42 3.38
C LEU A 201 -24.33 -22.33 2.20
#